data_AF-A0A7Y6Y245-F1
#
_entry.id   AF-A0A7Y6Y245-F1
#
_cell.length_a   1.000
_cell.length_b   1.000
_cell.length_c   1.000
_cell.angle_alpha   90.00
_cell.angle_beta   90.00
_cell.angle_gamma   90.00
#
_symmetry.space_group_name_H-M   'P 1'
#
loop_
_entity.id
_entity.type
_entity.pdbx_description
1 polymer ?
#
loop_
_entity_poly.entity_id
_entity_poly.type
_entity_poly.pdbx_seq_one_letter_code
_entity_poly.pdbx_strand_id
1 'polypeptide(L)'
;AVGLPAYVIAKALTPGYFAREDTKTPVKFATASLFVNLILNLILIQYLAHVGLALATAIAAWFNVLLLYLGLKRTHKFALARETMVRLAKMIVASAAMAAALSFSFSYTAQKFSADGIGRVASLALLVLVGAAIYFAAVVALRTIPMREIRDILGRKA
;
A
#
# COMPACT_ATOMS: atom_id res chain seq x y z
N ALA A 1 -1.67 8.59 -4.15
CA ALA A 1 -1.07 7.57 -3.26
C ALA A 1 -1.51 6.12 -3.56
N VAL A 2 -2.29 5.84 -4.62
CA VAL A 2 -2.93 4.52 -4.83
C VAL A 2 -1.96 3.42 -5.31
N GLY A 3 -0.78 3.78 -5.86
CA GLY A 3 0.18 2.81 -6.39
C GLY A 3 1.07 2.11 -5.35
N LEU A 4 1.33 2.74 -4.19
CA LEU A 4 2.24 2.20 -3.17
C LEU A 4 1.81 0.82 -2.64
N PRO A 5 0.53 0.58 -2.27
CA PRO A 5 0.09 -0.74 -1.85
C PRO A 5 0.35 -1.82 -2.91
N ALA A 6 0.15 -1.49 -4.20
CA ALA A 6 0.37 -2.44 -5.28
C ALA A 6 1.84 -2.89 -5.37
N TYR A 7 2.80 -1.96 -5.20
CA TYR A 7 4.22 -2.31 -5.19
C TYR A 7 4.61 -3.24 -4.03
N VAL A 8 4.06 -3.00 -2.83
CA VAL A 8 4.30 -3.85 -1.67
C VAL A 8 3.70 -5.24 -1.87
N ILE A 9 2.47 -5.31 -2.37
CA ILE A 9 1.79 -6.57 -2.67
C ILE A 9 2.58 -7.36 -3.72
N ALA A 10 3.01 -6.71 -4.82
CA ALA A 10 3.81 -7.38 -5.85
C ALA A 10 5.09 -8.01 -5.26
N LYS A 11 5.83 -7.27 -4.41
CA LYS A 11 7.00 -7.80 -3.70
C LYS A 11 6.68 -8.96 -2.75
N ALA A 12 5.50 -8.97 -2.14
CA ALA A 12 5.07 -10.06 -1.27
C ALA A 12 4.64 -11.32 -2.04
N LEU A 13 4.12 -11.18 -3.27
CA LEU A 13 3.72 -12.30 -4.11
C LEU A 13 4.89 -12.96 -4.85
N THR A 14 5.93 -12.21 -5.22
CA THR A 14 7.08 -12.75 -5.99
C THR A 14 7.77 -13.96 -5.32
N PRO A 15 8.05 -13.98 -4.01
CA PRO A 15 8.62 -15.15 -3.34
C PRO A 15 7.75 -16.41 -3.46
N GLY A 16 6.43 -16.27 -3.58
CA GLY A 16 5.52 -17.40 -3.78
C GLY A 16 5.72 -18.13 -5.10
N TYR A 17 6.22 -17.43 -6.12
CA TYR A 17 6.61 -18.01 -7.40
C TYR A 17 8.00 -18.63 -7.35
N PHE A 18 8.96 -17.96 -6.71
CA PHE A 18 10.33 -18.47 -6.56
C PHE A 18 10.40 -19.73 -5.69
N ALA A 19 9.58 -19.84 -4.64
CA ALA A 19 9.46 -21.04 -3.82
C ALA A 19 8.93 -22.26 -4.59
N ARG A 20 8.40 -22.06 -5.80
CA ARG A 20 7.85 -23.10 -6.68
C ARG A 20 8.65 -23.23 -7.97
N GLU A 21 9.89 -22.73 -7.98
CA GLU A 21 10.83 -22.74 -9.10
C GLU A 21 10.32 -22.02 -10.37
N ASP A 22 9.24 -21.23 -10.27
CA ASP A 22 8.70 -20.45 -11.37
C ASP A 22 9.25 -19.02 -11.35
N THR A 23 10.41 -18.82 -11.97
CA THR A 23 11.02 -17.49 -12.12
C THR A 23 10.55 -16.75 -13.37
N LYS A 24 9.94 -17.45 -14.33
CA LYS A 24 9.60 -16.90 -15.64
C LYS A 24 8.24 -16.20 -15.63
N THR A 25 7.26 -16.74 -14.92
CA THR A 25 5.90 -16.18 -14.88
C THR A 25 5.84 -14.78 -14.26
N PRO A 26 6.52 -14.48 -13.13
CA PRO A 26 6.56 -13.12 -12.58
C PRO A 26 7.13 -12.10 -13.55
N VAL A 27 8.19 -12.46 -14.29
CA VAL A 27 8.82 -11.59 -15.27
C VAL A 27 7.88 -11.32 -16.44
N LYS A 28 7.19 -12.34 -16.96
CA LYS A 28 6.19 -12.16 -18.03
C LYS A 28 5.09 -11.18 -17.62
N PHE A 29 4.60 -11.27 -16.38
CA PHE A 29 3.56 -10.36 -15.87
C PHE A 29 4.07 -8.95 -15.63
N ALA A 30 5.29 -8.80 -15.12
CA ALA A 30 5.94 -7.49 -14.99
C ALA A 30 6.12 -6.82 -16.36
N THR A 31 6.56 -7.57 -17.37
CA THR A 31 6.71 -7.08 -18.74
C THR A 31 5.37 -6.69 -19.35
N ALA A 32 4.32 -7.52 -19.20
CA ALA A 32 2.97 -7.18 -19.67
C ALA A 32 2.46 -5.88 -19.02
N SER A 33 2.73 -5.70 -17.72
CA SER A 33 2.37 -4.49 -16.98
C SER A 33 3.15 -3.27 -17.42
N LEU A 34 4.42 -3.44 -17.82
CA LEU A 34 5.24 -2.37 -18.40
C LEU A 34 4.67 -1.91 -19.76
N PHE A 35 4.22 -2.84 -20.61
CA PHE A 35 3.53 -2.48 -21.85
C PHE A 35 2.22 -1.74 -21.59
N VAL A 36 1.40 -2.21 -20.65
CA VAL A 36 0.18 -1.50 -20.24
C VAL A 36 0.53 -0.11 -19.71
N ASN A 37 1.58 0.02 -18.90
CA ASN A 37 2.03 1.32 -18.41
C ASN A 37 2.39 2.29 -19.54
N LEU A 38 3.15 1.82 -20.52
CA LEU A 38 3.55 2.61 -21.67
C LEU A 38 2.33 3.06 -22.48
N ILE A 39 1.42 2.14 -22.81
CA ILE A 39 0.19 2.46 -23.56
C ILE A 39 -0.65 3.49 -22.79
N LEU A 40 -0.86 3.27 -21.48
CA LEU A 40 -1.61 4.21 -20.66
C LEU A 40 -0.90 5.56 -20.53
N ASN A 41 0.42 5.59 -20.41
CA ASN A 41 1.18 6.84 -20.38
C ASN A 41 0.95 7.65 -21.66
N LEU A 42 1.06 7.02 -22.82
CA LEU A 42 0.86 7.70 -24.10
C LEU A 42 -0.56 8.25 -24.26
N ILE A 43 -1.57 7.53 -23.77
CA ILE A 43 -2.96 7.99 -23.81
C ILE A 43 -3.19 9.11 -22.78
N LEU A 44 -2.84 8.87 -21.52
CA LEU A 44 -3.18 9.76 -20.40
C LEU A 44 -2.37 11.05 -20.39
N ILE A 45 -1.17 11.08 -20.97
CA ILE A 45 -0.37 12.32 -21.04
C ILE A 45 -1.08 13.38 -21.90
N GLN A 46 -1.85 12.98 -22.91
CA GLN A 46 -2.62 13.92 -23.75
C GLN A 46 -3.80 14.54 -23.00
N TYR A 47 -4.44 13.82 -22.07
CA TYR A 47 -5.63 14.29 -21.37
C TYR A 47 -5.35 14.91 -20.00
N LEU A 48 -4.37 14.38 -19.25
CA LEU A 48 -4.12 14.72 -17.83
C LEU A 48 -2.69 15.22 -17.57
N ALA A 49 -1.89 15.47 -18.63
CA ALA A 49 -0.51 15.91 -18.54
C ALA A 49 0.31 15.07 -17.51
N HIS A 50 0.88 15.71 -16.48
CA HIS A 50 1.74 15.07 -15.49
C HIS A 50 0.98 14.16 -14.52
N VAL A 51 -0.30 14.45 -14.25
CA VAL A 51 -1.15 13.61 -13.38
C VAL A 51 -1.47 12.28 -14.08
N GLY A 52 -1.58 12.32 -15.41
CA GLY A 52 -1.78 11.15 -16.25
C GLY A 52 -0.67 10.12 -16.09
N LEU A 53 0.59 10.57 -16.01
CA LEU A 53 1.75 9.71 -15.81
C LEU A 53 1.67 8.94 -14.48
N ALA A 54 1.37 9.66 -13.38
CA ALA A 54 1.26 9.05 -12.06
C ALA A 54 0.11 8.03 -11.97
N LEU A 55 -1.02 8.32 -12.61
CA LEU A 55 -2.15 7.40 -12.68
C LEU A 55 -1.85 6.15 -13.50
N ALA A 56 -1.22 6.31 -14.67
CA ALA A 56 -0.80 5.19 -15.50
C ALA A 56 0.15 4.24 -14.75
N THR A 57 1.11 4.77 -13.97
CA THR A 57 2.01 3.97 -13.13
C THR A 57 1.26 3.22 -12.04
N ALA A 58 0.30 3.88 -11.38
CA ALA A 58 -0.52 3.22 -10.37
C ALA A 58 -1.37 2.09 -10.97
N ILE A 59 -2.02 2.33 -12.11
CA ILE A 59 -2.86 1.33 -12.78
C ILE A 59 -2.02 0.13 -13.24
N ALA A 60 -0.85 0.38 -13.82
CA ALA A 60 0.05 -0.70 -14.23
C ALA A 60 0.56 -1.53 -13.04
N ALA A 61 0.85 -0.90 -11.91
CA ALA A 61 1.24 -1.62 -10.69
C ALA A 61 0.10 -2.54 -10.19
N TRP A 62 -1.14 -2.06 -10.20
CA TRP A 62 -2.31 -2.87 -9.84
C TRP A 62 -2.56 -4.00 -10.84
N PHE A 63 -2.36 -3.74 -12.13
CA PHE A 63 -2.44 -4.76 -13.17
C PHE A 63 -1.42 -5.88 -12.94
N ASN A 64 -0.18 -5.54 -12.59
CA ASN A 64 0.86 -6.53 -12.25
C ASN A 64 0.45 -7.40 -11.04
N VAL A 65 -0.05 -6.76 -9.99
CA VAL A 65 -0.55 -7.46 -8.79
C VAL A 65 -1.69 -8.41 -9.14
N LEU A 66 -2.62 -7.97 -9.98
CA LEU A 66 -3.75 -8.80 -10.41
C LEU A 66 -3.28 -10.03 -11.19
N LEU A 67 -2.33 -9.87 -12.11
CA LEU A 67 -1.75 -10.99 -12.86
C LEU A 67 -1.03 -11.97 -11.94
N LEU A 68 -0.18 -11.48 -11.02
CA LEU A 68 0.50 -12.32 -10.02
C LEU A 68 -0.50 -13.07 -9.14
N TYR A 69 -1.55 -12.41 -8.67
CA TYR A 69 -2.55 -13.07 -7.83
C TYR A 69 -3.34 -14.14 -8.60
N LEU A 70 -3.81 -13.82 -9.80
CA LEU A 70 -4.57 -14.77 -10.63
C LEU A 70 -3.72 -15.95 -11.10
N GLY A 71 -2.45 -15.70 -11.45
CA GLY A 71 -1.51 -16.75 -11.81
C GLY A 71 -1.24 -17.70 -10.64
N LEU A 72 -1.01 -17.16 -9.45
CA LEU A 72 -0.79 -17.96 -8.24
C LEU A 72 -2.04 -18.75 -7.84
N LYS A 73 -3.24 -18.15 -8.00
CA LYS A 73 -4.51 -18.83 -7.75
C LYS A 73 -4.74 -20.00 -8.73
N ARG A 74 -4.48 -19.79 -10.03
CA ARG A 74 -4.73 -20.79 -11.09
C ARG A 74 -3.69 -21.91 -11.11
N THR A 75 -2.41 -21.57 -11.12
CA THR A 75 -1.32 -22.55 -11.32
C THR A 75 -0.99 -23.31 -10.03
N HIS A 76 -1.25 -22.70 -8.88
CA HIS A 76 -0.65 -23.12 -7.63
C HIS A 76 -1.65 -23.39 -6.51
N LYS A 77 -2.97 -23.32 -6.82
CA LYS A 77 -4.09 -23.45 -5.86
C LYS A 77 -3.88 -22.61 -4.60
N PHE A 78 -3.25 -21.44 -4.77
CA PHE A 78 -3.00 -20.54 -3.66
C PHE A 78 -4.33 -19.90 -3.24
N ALA A 79 -4.78 -20.24 -2.05
CA ALA A 79 -5.89 -19.58 -1.39
C ALA A 79 -5.33 -18.63 -0.34
N LEU A 80 -5.69 -17.34 -0.41
CA LEU A 80 -5.50 -16.44 0.72
C LEU A 80 -6.26 -17.04 1.90
N ALA A 81 -5.55 -17.33 2.99
CA ALA A 81 -6.19 -17.78 4.22
C ALA A 81 -7.24 -16.74 4.64
N ARG A 82 -8.40 -17.21 5.09
CA ARG A 82 -9.49 -16.35 5.57
C ARG A 82 -9.00 -15.35 6.63
N GLU A 83 -8.04 -15.79 7.45
CA GLU A 83 -7.37 -14.97 8.44
C GLU A 83 -6.60 -13.79 7.83
N THR A 84 -5.85 -14.01 6.74
CA THR A 84 -5.14 -12.96 6.00
C THR A 84 -6.10 -11.94 5.41
N MET A 85 -7.24 -12.39 4.84
CA MET A 85 -8.27 -11.48 4.33
C MET A 85 -8.90 -10.63 5.44
N VAL A 86 -9.20 -11.22 6.60
CA VAL A 86 -9.74 -10.49 7.75
C VAL A 86 -8.72 -9.47 8.29
N ARG A 87 -7.44 -9.83 8.36
CA ARG A 87 -6.36 -8.89 8.74
C ARG A 87 -6.26 -7.73 7.75
N LEU A 88 -6.32 -8.00 6.44
CA LEU A 88 -6.30 -6.97 5.40
C LEU A 88 -7.49 -6.01 5.51
N ALA A 89 -8.70 -6.54 5.72
CA ALA A 89 -9.90 -5.73 5.91
C ALA A 89 -9.78 -4.81 7.14
N LYS A 90 -9.28 -5.32 8.26
CA LYS A 90 -9.04 -4.51 9.45
C LYS A 90 -7.99 -3.40 9.22
N MET A 91 -6.93 -3.66 8.45
CA MET A 91 -5.93 -2.63 8.10
C MET A 91 -6.54 -1.53 7.22
N ILE A 92 -7.42 -1.88 6.29
CA ILE A 92 -8.16 -0.91 5.47
C ILE A 92 -9.04 -0.03 6.38
N VAL A 93 -9.75 -0.62 7.35
CA VAL A 93 -10.59 0.11 8.30
C VAL A 93 -9.75 1.04 9.19
N ALA A 94 -8.61 0.57 9.72
CA ALA A 94 -7.70 1.41 10.51
C ALA A 94 -7.14 2.58 9.69
N SER A 95 -6.79 2.34 8.42
CA SER A 95 -6.32 3.39 7.51
C SER A 95 -7.42 4.41 7.19
N ALA A 96 -8.66 3.96 7.00
CA ALA A 96 -9.81 4.84 6.79
C ALA A 96 -10.11 5.68 8.03
N ALA A 97 -10.04 5.10 9.24
CA ALA A 97 -10.22 5.81 10.50
C ALA A 97 -9.14 6.88 10.70
N MET A 98 -7.87 6.56 10.42
CA MET A 98 -6.77 7.53 10.41
C MET A 98 -7.04 8.66 9.41
N ALA A 99 -7.44 8.33 8.18
CA ALA A 99 -7.74 9.33 7.15
C ALA A 99 -8.88 10.27 7.57
N ALA A 100 -9.96 9.73 8.17
CA ALA A 100 -11.04 10.54 8.72
C ALA A 100 -10.54 11.49 9.83
N ALA A 101 -9.76 10.97 10.79
CA ALA A 101 -9.23 11.76 11.91
C ALA A 101 -8.28 12.87 11.45
N LEU A 102 -7.43 12.62 10.45
CA LEU A 102 -6.60 13.66 9.85
C LEU A 102 -7.43 14.69 9.09
N SER A 103 -8.46 14.28 8.33
CA SER A 103 -9.32 15.23 7.61
C SER A 103 -9.98 16.22 8.56
N PHE A 104 -10.52 15.74 9.70
CA PHE A 104 -11.08 16.62 10.74
C PHE A 104 -10.02 17.54 11.38
N SER A 105 -8.81 17.01 11.63
CA SER A 105 -7.71 17.80 12.23
C SER A 105 -7.16 18.85 11.28
N PHE A 106 -7.14 18.57 9.97
CA PHE A 106 -6.68 19.48 8.93
C PHE A 106 -7.65 20.64 8.74
N SER A 107 -8.97 20.39 8.78
CA SER A 107 -9.99 21.46 8.77
C SER A 107 -9.83 22.44 9.93
N TYR A 108 -9.36 21.97 11.09
CA TYR A 108 -9.13 22.82 12.27
C TYR A 108 -7.79 23.57 12.23
N THR A 109 -6.78 23.01 11.55
CA THR A 109 -5.40 23.55 11.49
C THR A 109 -5.13 24.42 10.26
N ALA A 110 -5.98 24.37 9.23
CA ALA A 110 -5.81 25.14 7.98
C ALA A 110 -5.74 26.67 8.21
N GLN A 111 -6.30 27.19 9.30
CA GLN A 111 -6.21 28.62 9.65
C GLN A 111 -4.85 29.06 10.21
N LYS A 112 -3.93 28.13 10.56
CA LYS A 112 -2.61 28.45 11.17
C LYS A 112 -1.41 28.23 10.24
N PHE A 113 -1.62 27.81 9.00
CA PHE A 113 -0.54 27.51 8.03
C PHE A 113 0.03 28.75 7.31
N SER A 114 0.15 29.87 8.01
CA SER A 114 0.68 31.15 7.51
C SER A 114 2.01 31.54 8.15
N ALA A 115 2.85 30.56 8.51
CA ALA A 115 4.17 30.82 9.10
C ALA A 115 5.31 30.40 8.17
N ASP A 116 6.38 31.20 8.18
CA ASP A 116 7.62 31.06 7.41
C ASP A 116 8.20 29.63 7.36
N GLY A 117 8.98 29.34 6.32
CA GLY A 117 9.38 27.99 5.87
C GLY A 117 9.76 26.98 6.97
N ILE A 118 10.44 27.40 8.04
CA ILE A 118 10.80 26.52 9.17
C ILE A 118 9.57 26.10 9.99
N GLY A 119 8.64 27.02 10.24
CA GLY A 119 7.36 26.74 10.92
C GLY A 119 6.47 25.81 10.10
N ARG A 120 6.54 25.88 8.76
CA ARG A 120 5.83 24.96 7.86
C ARG A 120 6.39 23.54 7.90
N VAL A 121 7.72 23.38 7.96
CA VAL A 121 8.35 22.06 8.13
C VAL A 121 7.99 21.45 9.49
N ALA A 122 8.08 22.23 10.57
CA ALA A 122 7.77 21.74 11.92
C ALA A 122 6.29 21.33 12.08
N SER A 123 5.37 22.13 11.53
CA SER A 123 3.94 21.80 11.56
C SER A 123 3.59 20.57 10.71
N LEU A 124 4.22 20.39 9.54
CA LEU A 124 4.07 19.17 8.75
C LEU A 124 4.64 17.95 9.47
N ALA A 125 5.80 18.07 10.11
CA ALA A 125 6.41 16.99 10.89
C ALA A 125 5.50 16.58 12.06
N LEU A 126 4.94 17.55 12.78
CA LEU A 126 3.98 17.30 13.86
C LEU A 126 2.73 16.59 13.34
N LEU A 127 2.20 17.01 12.18
CA LEU A 127 1.03 16.39 11.57
C LEU A 127 1.29 14.92 11.18
N VAL A 128 2.48 14.62 10.66
CA VAL A 128 2.92 13.25 10.37
C VAL A 128 3.02 12.43 11.64
N LEU A 129 3.60 12.97 12.71
CA LEU A 129 3.71 12.29 14.01
C LEU A 129 2.35 12.00 14.65
N VAL A 130 1.43 12.97 14.64
CA VAL A 130 0.07 12.79 15.14
C VAL A 130 -0.66 11.74 14.31
N GLY A 131 -0.53 11.79 12.98
CA GLY A 131 -1.12 10.78 12.10
C GLY A 131 -0.58 9.37 12.36
N ALA A 132 0.74 9.24 12.54
CA ALA A 132 1.36 7.99 12.92
C ALA A 132 0.82 7.48 14.27
N ALA A 133 0.72 8.35 15.28
CA ALA A 133 0.17 7.98 16.59
C ALA A 133 -1.28 7.49 16.50
N ILE A 134 -2.14 8.17 15.72
CA ILE A 134 -3.54 7.76 15.50
C ILE A 134 -3.60 6.39 14.80
N TYR A 135 -2.79 6.17 13.78
CA TYR A 135 -2.73 4.88 13.08
C TYR A 135 -2.31 3.76 14.03
N PHE A 136 -1.23 3.96 14.80
CA PHE A 136 -0.76 2.98 15.78
C PHE A 136 -1.83 2.69 16.85
N ALA A 137 -2.48 3.73 17.38
CA ALA A 137 -3.56 3.58 18.35
C ALA A 137 -4.74 2.78 17.76
N ALA A 138 -5.14 3.07 16.52
CA ALA A 138 -6.19 2.33 15.83
C ALA A 138 -5.81 0.86 15.60
N VAL A 139 -4.57 0.58 15.16
CA VAL A 139 -4.08 -0.80 14.96
C VAL A 139 -4.05 -1.59 16.28
N VAL A 140 -3.62 -0.96 17.38
CA VAL A 140 -3.63 -1.58 18.71
C VAL A 140 -5.07 -1.83 19.19
N ALA A 141 -5.96 -0.85 19.02
CA ALA A 141 -7.37 -0.96 19.42
C ALA A 141 -8.13 -2.03 18.62
N LEU A 142 -7.89 -2.14 17.30
CA LEU A 142 -8.49 -3.17 16.44
C LEU A 142 -7.89 -4.59 16.65
N ARG A 143 -6.86 -4.73 17.51
CA ARG A 143 -6.11 -5.98 17.74
C ARG A 143 -5.75 -6.67 16.43
N THR A 144 -5.24 -5.91 15.47
CA THR A 144 -4.88 -6.44 14.15
C THR A 144 -3.65 -7.34 14.22
N ILE A 145 -2.80 -7.11 15.22
CA ILE A 145 -1.68 -7.96 15.57
C ILE A 145 -2.08 -8.74 16.82
N PRO A 146 -2.24 -10.08 16.76
CA PRO A 146 -2.43 -10.85 17.96
C PRO A 146 -1.18 -10.67 18.84
N MET A 147 -1.35 -10.30 20.11
CA MET A 147 -0.23 -10.11 21.07
C MET A 147 0.69 -11.35 21.18
N ARG A 148 0.25 -12.51 20.68
CA ARG A 148 1.06 -13.72 20.51
C ARG A 148 2.16 -13.59 19.44
N GLU A 149 1.91 -12.92 18.30
CA GLU A 149 2.91 -12.73 17.23
C GLU A 149 4.04 -11.78 17.66
N ILE A 150 3.71 -10.71 18.39
CA ILE A 150 4.73 -9.80 18.95
C ILE A 150 5.62 -10.54 19.95
N ARG A 151 5.03 -11.41 20.77
CA ARG A 151 5.76 -12.24 21.74
C ARG A 151 6.60 -13.34 21.08
N ASP A 152 6.16 -13.91 19.97
CA ASP A 152 6.94 -14.91 19.22
C ASP A 152 8.10 -14.27 18.41
N ILE A 153 7.93 -13.05 17.90
CA ILE A 153 9.00 -12.31 17.22
C ILE A 153 10.08 -11.88 18.22
N LEU A 154 9.69 -11.43 19.42
CA LEU A 154 10.61 -11.10 20.52
C LEU A 154 11.15 -12.35 21.24
N GLY A 155 10.45 -13.48 21.15
CA GLY A 155 10.80 -14.75 21.76
C GLY A 155 11.74 -15.62 20.92
N ARG A 156 11.89 -15.34 19.62
CA ARG A 156 12.96 -15.92 18.80
C ARG A 156 14.29 -15.29 19.20
N LYS A 157 14.90 -15.84 20.24
CA LYS A 157 16.35 -15.73 20.47
C LYS A 157 17.06 -16.15 19.18
N ALA A 158 17.91 -15.26 18.67
CA ALA A 158 18.97 -15.62 17.74
C ALA A 158 19.89 -16.69 18.35
#